data_AF-A0A6S6Y296-F1
#
_entry.id   AF-A0A6S6Y296-F1
#
_cell.length_a   1.000
_cell.length_b   1.000
_cell.length_c   1.000
_cell.angle_alpha   90.00
_cell.angle_beta   90.00
_cell.angle_gamma   90.00
#
_symmetry.space_group_name_H-M   'P 1'
#
loop_
_entity.id
_entity.type
_entity.pdbx_description
1 polymer ?
#
loop_
_entity_poly.entity_id
_entity_poly.type
_entity_poly.pdbx_seq_one_letter_code
_entity_poly.pdbx_strand_id
1 'polypeptide(L)'
;MKIHQIPHGTRFEYEGEVYVKSGPMLGTGNGGQRLIPKYAIIKPLDGIPADIQPPRSDQLPREQTMQALEAFLATCLTLVPEERHPELESARQTLLRALG
;
A
#
# COMPACT_ATOMS: atom_id res chain seq x y z
N MET A 1 -29.57 1.55 -0.54
CA MET A 1 -29.39 0.67 -1.73
C MET A 1 -28.75 -0.64 -1.27
N LYS A 2 -28.68 -1.66 -2.13
CA LYS A 2 -27.99 -2.94 -1.85
C LYS A 2 -26.69 -3.04 -2.63
N ILE A 3 -25.73 -3.84 -2.13
CA ILE A 3 -24.40 -3.99 -2.76
C ILE A 3 -24.44 -4.49 -4.21
N HIS A 4 -25.42 -5.31 -4.58
CA HIS A 4 -25.57 -5.81 -5.95
C HIS A 4 -26.13 -4.76 -6.93
N GLN A 5 -26.59 -3.61 -6.43
CA GLN A 5 -27.19 -2.54 -7.24
C GLN A 5 -26.19 -1.43 -7.58
N ILE A 6 -24.98 -1.50 -7.02
CA ILE A 6 -23.92 -0.52 -7.25
C ILE A 6 -22.81 -1.13 -8.11
N PRO A 7 -22.21 -0.35 -9.03
CA PRO A 7 -21.10 -0.82 -9.84
C PRO A 7 -19.85 -1.11 -9.00
N HIS A 8 -18.94 -1.90 -9.56
CA HIS A 8 -17.62 -2.08 -8.95
C HIS A 8 -16.89 -0.73 -8.88
N GLY A 9 -16.17 -0.50 -7.78
CA GLY A 9 -15.51 0.77 -7.50
C GLY A 9 -16.41 1.83 -6.86
N THR A 10 -17.72 1.60 -6.70
CA THR A 10 -18.58 2.54 -5.98
C THR A 10 -18.24 2.56 -4.49
N ARG A 11 -18.10 3.77 -3.94
CA ARG A 11 -17.98 4.01 -2.50
C ARG A 11 -19.36 3.97 -1.85
N PHE A 12 -19.46 3.29 -0.74
CA PHE A 12 -20.69 3.20 0.04
C PHE A 12 -20.37 3.16 1.53
N GLU A 13 -21.29 3.69 2.32
CA GLU A 13 -21.28 3.59 3.77
C GLU A 13 -22.08 2.36 4.20
N TYR A 14 -21.51 1.59 5.12
CA TYR A 14 -22.10 0.42 5.75
C TYR A 14 -21.70 0.40 7.22
N GLU A 15 -22.68 0.34 8.13
CA GLU A 15 -22.45 0.37 9.59
C GLU A 15 -21.62 1.59 10.09
N GLY A 16 -21.74 2.74 9.41
CA GLY A 16 -20.98 3.95 9.74
C GLY A 16 -19.53 3.97 9.23
N GLU A 17 -19.12 2.92 8.53
CA GLU A 17 -17.80 2.83 7.89
C GLU A 17 -17.91 2.93 6.37
N VAL A 18 -16.88 3.50 5.74
CA VAL A 18 -16.83 3.67 4.28
C VAL A 18 -16.07 2.52 3.64
N TYR A 19 -16.72 1.89 2.67
CA TYR A 19 -16.19 0.78 1.88
C TYR A 19 -16.24 1.09 0.39
N VAL A 20 -15.34 0.48 -0.37
CA VAL A 20 -15.34 0.49 -1.85
C VAL A 20 -15.74 -0.89 -2.34
N LYS A 21 -16.70 -0.99 -3.26
CA LYS A 21 -17.12 -2.28 -3.81
C LYS A 21 -16.01 -2.93 -4.64
N SER A 22 -15.38 -3.97 -4.08
CA SER A 22 -14.29 -4.73 -4.69
C SER A 22 -14.72 -6.10 -5.23
N GLY A 23 -15.92 -6.56 -4.87
CA GLY A 23 -16.50 -7.82 -5.37
C GLY A 23 -18.02 -7.76 -5.51
N PRO A 24 -18.70 -8.87 -5.84
CA PRO A 24 -20.16 -8.92 -5.88
C PRO A 24 -20.77 -8.68 -4.49
N MET A 25 -20.07 -9.10 -3.43
CA MET A 25 -20.48 -8.97 -2.03
C MET A 25 -19.33 -8.48 -1.13
N LEU A 26 -18.26 -7.95 -1.71
CA LEU A 26 -17.06 -7.52 -0.97
C LEU A 26 -16.92 -6.00 -1.04
N GLY A 27 -16.64 -5.41 0.11
CA GLY A 27 -16.23 -4.03 0.28
C GLY A 27 -14.80 -3.98 0.85
N THR A 28 -13.93 -3.16 0.28
CA THR A 28 -12.60 -2.89 0.86
C THR A 28 -12.65 -1.54 1.57
N GLY A 29 -12.28 -1.51 2.85
CA GLY A 29 -12.20 -0.30 3.68
C GLY A 29 -10.87 -0.21 4.43
N ASN A 30 -10.77 0.70 5.40
CA ASN A 30 -9.52 0.93 6.17
C ASN A 30 -9.04 -0.31 6.95
N GLY A 31 -9.96 -1.18 7.37
CA GLY A 31 -9.66 -2.45 8.06
C GLY A 31 -9.46 -3.66 7.14
N GLY A 32 -9.37 -3.46 5.83
CA GLY A 32 -9.23 -4.54 4.85
C GLY A 32 -10.52 -4.90 4.12
N GLN A 33 -10.60 -6.12 3.59
CA GLN A 33 -11.78 -6.62 2.89
C GLN A 33 -12.82 -7.13 3.88
N ARG A 34 -14.07 -6.71 3.67
CA ARG A 34 -15.23 -7.13 4.46
C ARG A 34 -16.31 -7.68 3.56
N LEU A 35 -16.91 -8.77 4.00
CA LEU A 35 -18.09 -9.35 3.36
C LEU A 35 -19.33 -8.55 3.76
N ILE A 36 -20.03 -8.02 2.76
CA ILE A 36 -21.24 -7.22 2.93
C ILE A 36 -22.44 -8.07 2.52
N PRO A 37 -23.35 -8.40 3.44
CA PRO A 37 -24.52 -9.22 3.15
C PRO A 37 -25.39 -8.65 2.02
N LYS A 38 -26.04 -9.51 1.23
CA LYS A 38 -26.86 -9.10 0.07
C LYS A 38 -28.00 -8.16 0.47
N TYR A 39 -28.52 -8.38 1.67
CA TYR A 39 -29.67 -7.67 2.23
C TYR A 39 -29.26 -6.43 3.03
N ALA A 40 -27.95 -6.17 3.19
CA ALA A 40 -27.45 -4.98 3.85
C ALA A 40 -27.95 -3.72 3.13
N ILE A 41 -28.44 -2.76 3.92
CA ILE A 41 -28.74 -1.43 3.43
C ILE A 41 -27.43 -0.65 3.47
N ILE A 42 -26.95 -0.28 2.29
CA ILE A 42 -25.78 0.58 2.10
C ILE A 42 -26.22 1.94 1.58
N LYS A 43 -25.46 2.97 1.94
CA LYS A 43 -25.66 4.33 1.44
C LYS A 43 -24.54 4.65 0.45
N PRO A 44 -24.80 4.71 -0.87
CA PRO A 44 -23.77 5.12 -1.81
C PRO A 44 -23.37 6.56 -1.50
N LEU A 45 -22.08 6.83 -1.59
CA LEU A 45 -21.56 8.18 -1.48
C LEU A 45 -21.37 8.68 -2.91
N ASP A 46 -22.41 9.32 -3.47
CA ASP A 46 -22.33 9.99 -4.77
C ASP A 46 -21.36 11.17 -4.65
N GLY A 47 -20.19 11.01 -5.25
CA GLY A 47 -19.19 12.06 -5.17
C GLY A 47 -17.84 11.55 -5.60
N ILE A 48 -17.65 11.53 -6.92
CA ILE A 48 -16.37 11.43 -7.63
C ILE A 48 -15.65 10.11 -7.33
N PRO A 49 -15.32 9.28 -8.34
CA PRO A 49 -14.36 8.22 -8.12
C PRO A 49 -13.07 8.89 -7.66
N ALA A 50 -12.83 8.90 -6.35
CA ALA A 50 -11.53 9.24 -5.81
C ALA A 50 -10.58 8.28 -6.51
N ASP A 51 -9.59 8.88 -7.17
CA ASP A 51 -8.54 8.23 -7.92
C ASP A 51 -8.22 6.88 -7.28
N ILE A 52 -8.34 5.82 -8.08
CA ILE A 52 -8.11 4.45 -7.65
C ILE A 52 -6.62 4.41 -7.30
N GLN A 53 -6.28 4.79 -6.07
CA GLN A 53 -5.05 4.33 -5.49
C GLN A 53 -5.33 2.85 -5.23
N PRO A 54 -4.69 1.93 -5.99
CA PRO A 54 -4.74 0.51 -5.66
C PRO A 54 -4.41 0.37 -4.17
N PRO A 55 -4.93 -0.67 -3.48
CA PRO A 55 -4.56 -0.92 -2.08
C PRO A 55 -3.06 -0.73 -2.00
N ARG A 56 -2.62 0.25 -1.21
CA ARG A 56 -1.22 0.65 -1.11
C ARG A 56 -0.49 -0.65 -0.80
N SER A 57 0.07 -1.26 -1.84
CA SER A 57 1.02 -2.31 -1.63
C SER A 57 2.05 -1.59 -0.79
N ASP A 58 2.33 -2.10 0.39
CA ASP A 58 3.46 -1.67 1.22
C ASP A 58 4.81 -1.96 0.51
N GLN A 59 4.76 -2.02 -0.82
CA GLN A 59 5.86 -2.14 -1.74
C GLN A 59 6.28 -0.72 -2.05
N LEU A 60 7.25 -0.25 -1.28
CA LEU A 60 8.05 0.88 -1.70
C LEU A 60 8.54 0.62 -3.13
N PRO A 61 8.30 1.55 -4.08
CA PRO A 61 8.72 1.36 -5.44
C PRO A 61 10.24 1.18 -5.46
N ARG A 62 10.70 0.15 -6.18
CA ARG A 62 12.10 -0.29 -6.20
C ARG A 62 13.08 0.86 -6.39
N GLU A 63 12.75 1.80 -7.27
CA GLU A 63 13.57 2.98 -7.54
C GLU A 63 13.70 3.90 -6.32
N GLN A 64 12.61 4.17 -5.59
CA GLN A 64 12.67 4.98 -4.36
C GLN A 64 13.45 4.25 -3.27
N THR A 65 13.29 2.94 -3.13
CA THR A 65 14.05 2.13 -2.16
C THR A 65 15.55 2.16 -2.47
N MET A 66 15.93 2.01 -3.75
CA MET A 66 17.32 2.07 -4.17
C MET A 66 17.91 3.48 -3.97
N GLN A 67 17.18 4.53 -4.33
CA GLN A 67 17.63 5.90 -4.14
C GLN A 67 17.80 6.25 -2.65
N ALA A 68 16.86 5.85 -1.79
CA ALA A 68 16.95 6.06 -0.35
C ALA A 68 18.13 5.27 0.25
N LEU A 69 18.36 4.04 -0.21
CA LEU A 69 19.50 3.21 0.22
C LEU A 69 20.84 3.83 -0.18
N GLU A 70 20.97 4.35 -1.40
CA GLU A 70 22.18 5.03 -1.86
C GLU A 70 22.47 6.28 -1.04
N ALA A 71 21.46 7.10 -0.75
CA ALA A 71 21.60 8.27 0.11
C ALA A 71 22.03 7.89 1.54
N PHE A 72 21.47 6.81 2.08
CA PHE A 72 21.86 6.26 3.38
C PHE A 72 23.33 5.81 3.38
N LEU A 73 23.76 5.06 2.37
CA LEU A 73 25.14 4.60 2.24
C LEU A 73 26.14 5.74 2.08
N ALA A 74 25.80 6.77 1.30
CA ALA A 74 26.62 7.97 1.17
C ALA A 74 26.83 8.65 2.53
N THR A 75 25.80 8.67 3.37
CA THR A 75 25.91 9.19 4.75
C THR A 75 26.75 8.27 5.63
N CYS A 76 26.62 6.95 5.51
CA CYS A 76 27.47 6.03 6.24
C CYS A 76 28.95 6.19 5.88
N LEU A 77 29.29 6.43 4.61
CA LEU A 77 30.68 6.62 4.18
C LEU A 77 31.35 7.84 4.82
N THR A 78 30.60 8.89 5.17
CA THR A 78 31.15 10.07 5.85
C THR A 78 31.34 9.85 7.36
N LEU A 79 30.59 8.91 7.94
CA LEU A 79 30.61 8.62 9.37
C LEU A 79 31.53 7.45 9.73
N VAL A 80 31.75 6.53 8.80
CA VAL A 80 32.54 5.31 9.01
C VAL A 80 34.02 5.61 8.68
N PRO A 81 34.96 5.23 9.57
CA PRO A 81 36.40 5.33 9.29
C PRO A 81 36.79 4.56 8.03
N GLU A 82 37.75 5.08 7.27
CA GLU A 82 38.22 4.45 6.01
C GLU A 82 38.63 2.98 6.18
N GLU A 83 39.15 2.64 7.36
CA GLU A 83 39.55 1.28 7.76
C GLU A 83 38.38 0.26 7.71
N ARG A 84 37.15 0.75 7.91
CA ARG A 84 35.91 -0.05 8.01
C ARG A 84 35.04 0.06 6.75
N HIS A 85 35.43 0.85 5.76
CA HIS A 85 34.79 0.91 4.45
C HIS A 85 34.65 -0.46 3.76
N PRO A 86 35.65 -1.38 3.79
CA PRO A 86 35.47 -2.70 3.17
C PRO A 86 34.38 -3.54 3.87
N GLU A 87 34.19 -3.40 5.18
CA GLU A 87 33.12 -4.08 5.92
C GLU A 87 31.75 -3.49 5.58
N LEU A 88 31.66 -2.17 5.43
CA LEU A 88 30.44 -1.48 4.98
C LEU A 88 30.05 -1.92 3.55
N GLU A 89 31.02 -2.08 2.66
CA GLU A 89 30.77 -2.54 1.29
C GLU A 89 30.35 -4.02 1.24
N SER A 90 30.92 -4.87 2.10
CA SER A 90 30.47 -6.26 2.27
C SER A 90 29.03 -6.35 2.78
N ALA A 91 28.66 -5.50 3.75
CA ALA A 91 27.28 -5.39 4.24
C ALA A 91 26.32 -4.92 3.14
N ARG A 92 26.74 -3.95 2.31
CA ARG A 92 25.98 -3.50 1.14
C ARG A 92 25.73 -4.63 0.14
N GLN A 93 26.76 -5.42 -0.20
CA GLN A 93 26.60 -6.55 -1.13
C GLN A 93 25.64 -7.62 -0.58
N THR A 94 25.71 -7.89 0.73
CA THR A 94 24.81 -8.82 1.41
C THR A 94 23.35 -8.35 1.34
N LEU A 95 23.13 -7.05 1.58
CA LEU A 95 21.82 -6.42 1.47
C LEU A 95 21.28 -6.45 0.03
N LEU A 96 22.10 -6.15 -0.97
CA LEU A 96 21.70 -6.24 -2.39
C LEU A 96 21.31 -7.67 -2.78
N ARG A 97 22.07 -8.68 -2.33
CA ARG A 97 21.74 -10.10 -2.55
C ARG A 97 20.41 -10.50 -1.90
N ALA A 98 20.08 -9.93 -0.74
CA ALA A 98 18.80 -10.19 -0.06
C ALA A 98 17.60 -9.53 -0.76
N LEU A 99 17.83 -8.43 -1.49
CA LEU A 99 16.79 -7.68 -2.20
C LEU A 99 16.47 -8.23 -3.60
N GLY A 100 17.30 -9.11 -4.18
CA GLY A 100 17.01 -9.82 -5.43
C GLY A 100 18.09 -9.69 -6.49
#